data_AF-A0A0F7PVZ8-F1
#
_entry.id   AF-A0A0F7PVZ8-F1
#
_cell.length_a   1.000
_cell.length_b   1.000
_cell.length_c   1.000
_cell.angle_alpha   90.00
_cell.angle_beta   90.00
_cell.angle_gamma   90.00
#
_symmetry.space_group_name_H-M   'P 1'
#
loop_
_entity.id
_entity.type
_entity.pdbx_description
1 polymer ?
#
loop_
_entity_poly.entity_id
_entity_poly.type
_entity_poly.pdbx_seq_one_letter_code
_entity_poly.pdbx_strand_id
1 'polypeptide(L)' 'MWSREDKLSPRDRSFLTVTALISQGAFEQLKYHMTKAKENGITKEEISEMITQLAFYVGWPKAWSAFGIAKEIWK' A
#
# COMPACT_ATOMS: atom_id res chain seq x y z
N MET A 1 -17.40 3.12 -6.97
CA MET A 1 -16.38 4.11 -6.53
C MET A 1 -15.12 4.03 -7.39
N TRP A 2 -14.51 2.85 -7.52
CA TRP A 2 -13.27 2.64 -8.30
C TRP A 2 -13.35 3.04 -9.78
N SER A 3 -14.53 2.96 -10.40
CA SER A 3 -14.77 3.38 -11.79
C SER A 3 -14.71 4.90 -12.04
N ARG A 4 -14.54 5.73 -11.00
CA ARG A 4 -14.43 7.20 -11.12
C ARG A 4 -12.99 7.63 -11.36
N GLU A 5 -12.41 7.15 -12.44
CA GLU A 5 -10.97 7.31 -12.76
C GLU A 5 -10.63 8.73 -13.20
N ASP A 6 -11.60 9.48 -13.72
CA ASP A 6 -11.47 10.89 -14.12
C ASP A 6 -11.21 11.84 -12.93
N LYS A 7 -11.50 11.39 -11.71
CA LYS A 7 -11.32 12.19 -10.48
C LYS A 7 -10.10 11.79 -9.67
N LEU A 8 -9.76 10.51 -9.66
CA LEU A 8 -8.60 9.98 -8.97
C LEU A 8 -8.23 8.65 -9.61
N SER A 9 -6.97 8.55 -10.05
CA SER A 9 -6.48 7.41 -10.81
C SER A 9 -6.57 6.12 -9.98
N PRO A 10 -6.70 4.94 -10.62
CA PRO A 10 -6.59 3.66 -9.93
C PRO A 10 -5.29 3.50 -9.13
N ARG A 11 -4.19 4.08 -9.64
CA ARG A 11 -2.89 4.12 -8.95
C ARG A 11 -2.98 4.86 -7.62
N ASP A 12 -3.48 6.09 -7.63
CA ASP A 12 -3.54 6.92 -6.42
C ASP A 12 -4.57 6.38 -5.42
N ARG A 13 -5.69 5.82 -5.91
CA ARG A 13 -6.65 5.10 -5.06
C ARG A 13 -6.02 3.90 -4.36
N SER A 14 -5.20 3.14 -5.08
CA SER A 14 -4.45 2.03 -4.48
C SER A 14 -3.46 2.54 -3.44
N PHE A 15 -2.75 3.63 -3.72
CA PHE A 15 -1.82 4.24 -2.77
C PHE A 15 -2.51 4.62 -1.45
N LEU A 16 -3.66 5.31 -1.53
CA LEU A 16 -4.46 5.69 -0.37
C LEU A 16 -5.03 4.48 0.38
N THR A 17 -5.52 3.49 -0.36
CA THR A 17 -6.11 2.29 0.24
C THR A 17 -5.05 1.51 1.03
N VAL A 18 -3.87 1.28 0.43
CA VAL A 18 -2.77 0.59 1.10
C VAL A 18 -2.30 1.38 2.32
N THR A 19 -2.17 2.71 2.20
CA THR A 19 -1.82 3.59 3.33
C THR A 19 -2.80 3.45 4.50
N ALA A 20 -4.10 3.48 4.22
CA ALA A 20 -5.13 3.36 5.25
C ALA A 20 -5.11 1.98 5.93
N LEU A 21 -4.95 0.90 5.16
CA LEU A 21 -4.87 -0.46 5.70
C LEU A 21 -3.66 -0.67 6.60
N ILE A 22 -2.48 -0.17 6.20
CA ILE A 22 -1.28 -0.19 7.06
C ILE A 22 -1.52 0.61 8.34
N SER A 23 -2.12 1.80 8.21
CA SER A 23 -2.38 2.68 9.36
C SER A 23 -3.32 2.04 10.38
N GLN A 24 -4.32 1.30 9.92
CA GLN A 24 -5.26 0.57 10.78
C GLN A 24 -4.70 -0.75 11.31
N GLY A 25 -3.62 -1.29 10.72
CA GLY A 25 -3.13 -2.64 11.02
C GLY A 25 -4.00 -3.76 10.42
N ALA A 26 -4.78 -3.46 9.38
CA ALA A 26 -5.69 -4.40 8.72
C ALA A 26 -4.94 -5.30 7.71
N PHE A 27 -3.95 -6.05 8.19
CA PHE A 27 -3.01 -6.79 7.35
C PHE A 27 -3.63 -7.94 6.54
N GLU A 28 -4.76 -8.49 6.98
CA GLU A 28 -5.49 -9.55 6.27
C GLU A 28 -5.94 -9.12 4.87
N GLN A 29 -6.29 -7.84 4.69
CA GLN A 29 -6.68 -7.26 3.40
C GLN A 29 -5.49 -6.70 2.63
N LEU A 30 -4.37 -6.44 3.30
CA LEU A 30 -3.24 -5.71 2.73
C LEU A 30 -2.62 -6.41 1.54
N LYS A 31 -2.50 -7.75 1.59
CA LYS A 31 -1.91 -8.53 0.48
C LYS A 31 -2.68 -8.36 -0.83
N TYR A 32 -4.01 -8.46 -0.78
CA TYR A 32 -4.85 -8.27 -1.96
C TYR A 32 -4.70 -6.86 -2.55
N HIS A 33 -4.79 -5.84 -1.70
CA HIS A 33 -4.72 -4.44 -2.13
C HIS A 33 -3.34 -4.02 -2.60
N MET A 34 -2.27 -4.59 -2.04
CA MET A 34 -0.91 -4.41 -2.54
C MET A 34 -0.69 -5.08 -3.91
N THR A 35 -1.27 -6.26 -4.17
CA THR A 35 -1.23 -6.86 -5.51
C THR A 35 -1.96 -5.98 -6.52
N LYS A 36 -3.13 -5.45 -6.16
CA LYS A 36 -3.84 -4.47 -7.00
C LYS A 36 -3.08 -3.15 -7.16
N ALA A 37 -2.36 -2.70 -6.14
CA ALA A 37 -1.47 -1.54 -6.24
C ALA A 37 -0.37 -1.76 -7.29
N LYS A 38 0.27 -2.94 -7.29
CA LYS A 38 1.27 -3.32 -8.29
C LYS A 38 0.68 -3.34 -9.70
N GLU A 39 -0.48 -3.99 -9.88
CA GLU A 39 -1.19 -4.01 -11.17
C GLU A 39 -1.56 -2.60 -11.67
N ASN A 40 -1.91 -1.69 -10.75
CA ASN A 40 -2.20 -0.29 -11.05
C ASN A 40 -0.94 0.59 -11.20
N GLY A 41 0.25 0.00 -11.22
CA GLY A 41 1.50 0.69 -11.55
C GLY A 41 2.29 1.27 -10.38
N ILE A 42 1.99 0.92 -9.13
CA ILE A 42 2.85 1.27 -7.99
C ILE A 42 4.15 0.46 -8.07
N THR A 43 5.29 1.16 -8.10
CA THR A 43 6.60 0.51 -8.22
C THR A 43 7.11 -0.05 -6.89
N LYS A 44 8.18 -0.84 -6.96
CA LYS A 44 8.85 -1.40 -5.78
C LYS A 44 9.45 -0.29 -4.91
N GLU A 45 10.00 0.74 -5.54
CA GLU A 45 10.59 1.90 -4.90
C GLU A 45 9.49 2.72 -4.21
N GLU A 46 8.38 2.98 -4.88
CA GLU A 46 7.27 3.76 -4.34
C GLU A 46 6.61 3.08 -3.13
N ILE A 47 6.39 1.77 -3.17
CA ILE A 47 5.83 1.05 -2.02
C ILE A 47 6.81 1.03 -0.85
N SER A 48 8.12 0.89 -1.12
CA SER A 48 9.15 0.92 -0.09
C SER A 48 9.21 2.28 0.62
N GLU A 49 9.22 3.37 -0.15
CA GLU A 49 9.24 4.74 0.39
C GLU A 49 7.94 5.05 1.14
N MET A 50 6.79 4.63 0.63
CA MET A 50 5.51 4.80 1.31
C MET A 50 5.49 4.10 2.68
N ILE A 51 5.91 2.83 2.75
CA ILE A 51 5.94 2.10 4.02
C ILE A 51 6.96 2.73 4.99
N THR A 52 8.12 3.16 4.49
CA THR A 52 9.16 3.85 5.28
C THR A 52 8.61 5.14 5.88
N GLN A 53 7.94 5.96 5.06
CA GLN A 53 7.34 7.20 5.51
C GLN A 53 6.26 6.94 6.56
N LEU A 54 5.42 5.92 6.35
CA LEU A 54 4.36 5.56 7.30
C LEU A 54 4.90 5.10 8.65
N ALA A 55 6.11 4.54 8.72
CA ALA A 55 6.71 4.15 10.01
C ALA A 55 6.77 5.31 11.02
N PHE A 56 6.95 6.55 10.54
CA PHE A 56 6.97 7.75 11.38
C PHE A 56 5.58 8.19 11.86
N TYR A 57 4.52 7.89 11.11
CA TYR A 57 3.15 8.31 11.46
C TYR A 57 2.37 7.25 12.23
N VAL A 58 2.65 5.96 11.97
CA VAL A 58 1.85 4.85 12.52
C VAL A 58 2.67 3.82 13.30
N GLY A 59 3.98 4.05 13.41
CA GLY A 59 4.92 3.24 14.17
C GLY A 59 5.58 2.11 13.37
N TRP A 60 6.84 1.84 13.71
CA TRP A 60 7.65 0.78 13.11
C TRP A 60 7.03 -0.62 13.12
N PRO A 61 6.31 -1.08 14.18
CA PRO A 61 5.71 -2.41 14.17
C PRO A 61 4.77 -2.66 12.98
N LYS A 62 3.90 -1.68 12.67
CA LYS A 62 2.97 -1.79 11.54
C LYS A 62 3.70 -1.75 10.19
N ALA A 63 4.71 -0.88 10.08
CA ALA A 63 5.54 -0.79 8.88
C ALA A 63 6.31 -2.10 8.61
N TRP A 64 6.86 -2.75 9.64
CA TRP A 64 7.58 -4.02 9.50
C TRP A 64 6.68 -5.16 9.01
N SER A 65 5.47 -5.27 9.55
CA SER A 65 4.46 -6.21 9.06
C SER A 65 4.13 -5.95 7.58
N ALA A 66 4.00 -4.68 7.18
CA ALA A 66 3.75 -4.30 5.79
C ALA A 66 4.94 -4.62 4.86
N PHE A 67 6.18 -4.38 5.28
CA PHE A 67 7.38 -4.70 4.51
C PHE A 67 7.47 -6.20 4.18
N GLY A 68 7.15 -7.06 5.14
CA GLY A 68 7.13 -8.51 4.93
C GLY A 68 6.20 -8.91 3.78
N ILE A 69 4.99 -8.35 3.78
CA ILE A 69 3.99 -8.60 2.73
C ILE A 69 4.41 -7.98 1.39
N ALA A 70 4.91 -6.74 1.40
CA ALA A 70 5.38 -6.06 0.19
C ALA A 70 6.54 -6.83 -0.48
N LYS A 71 7.46 -7.38 0.30
CA LYS A 71 8.57 -8.21 -0.20
C LYS A 71 8.08 -9.45 -0.94
N GLU A 72 6.93 -10.02 -0.58
CA GLU A 72 6.36 -11.16 -1.31
C GLU A 72 5.80 -10.76 -2.68
N ILE A 73 5.27 -9.55 -2.80
CA ILE A 73 4.52 -9.09 -3.98
C ILE A 73 5.44 -8.44 -5.02
N TRP A 74 6.44 -7.66 -4.59
CA TRP A 74 7.43 -7.01 -5.47
C TRP A 74 8.77 -7.78 -5.52
N LYS A 75 8.69 -9.10 -5.50
CA LYS A 75 9.82 -9.95 -5.94
C LYS A 75 10.19 -9.65 -7.38
#